data_AF-A0A087UX19-F1
#
_entry.id   AF-A0A087UX19-F1
#
_cell.length_a   1.000
_cell.length_b   1.000
_cell.length_c   1.000
_cell.angle_alpha   90.00
_cell.angle_beta   90.00
_cell.angle_gamma   90.00
#
_symmetry.space_group_name_H-M   'P 1'
#
loop_
_entity.id
_entity.type
_entity.pdbx_description
1 polymer ?
#
loop_
_entity_poly.entity_id
_entity_poly.type
_entity_poly.pdbx_seq_one_letter_code
_entity_poly.pdbx_strand_id
1 'polypeptide(L)'
;MLSKVSGLEEFEIDELYKKFLEDDFDVKAVTSSAVQSAAVSEQLAKLGAGISLLDKALHHQVSTHYEDLLYQATEIETLEGVLVLVHEKISSILSSADKLKSKVVEPYEEIASLTRKLQRLHLVCDLLRRIIRIVRLCRRLKTHLSKEPPELSKASNCLNELECLLDEVDMSGLSVIDTEMKYVKHAKTLIQHDVK
;
A
#
# COMPACT_ATOMS: atom_id res chain seq x y z
N MET A 1 36.46 -1.29 -41.80
CA MET A 1 35.08 -0.89 -41.40
C MET A 1 34.07 -1.28 -42.48
N LEU A 2 34.47 -1.47 -43.74
CA LEU A 2 33.60 -1.91 -44.84
C LEU A 2 33.51 -3.45 -44.95
N SER A 3 34.48 -4.19 -44.39
CA SER A 3 34.47 -5.66 -44.29
C SER A 3 33.30 -6.30 -43.54
N LYS A 4 32.41 -5.51 -42.93
CA LYS A 4 31.17 -6.00 -42.29
C LYS A 4 29.96 -5.93 -43.21
N VAL A 5 30.08 -5.29 -44.38
CA VAL A 5 29.00 -5.11 -45.35
C VAL A 5 29.35 -5.94 -46.58
N SER A 6 28.60 -7.02 -46.78
CA SER A 6 28.76 -7.94 -47.90
C SER A 6 28.78 -7.19 -49.24
N GLY A 7 29.87 -7.34 -50.00
CA GLY A 7 30.04 -6.75 -51.33
C GLY A 7 31.02 -5.57 -51.40
N LEU A 8 31.44 -4.97 -50.29
CA LEU A 8 32.37 -3.82 -50.31
C LEU A 8 33.86 -4.19 -50.15
N GLU A 9 34.18 -5.48 -50.14
CA GLU A 9 35.55 -6.00 -50.05
C GLU A 9 36.41 -5.57 -51.25
N GLU A 10 35.79 -5.43 -52.43
CA GLU A 10 36.46 -4.98 -53.66
C GLU A 10 37.05 -3.56 -53.50
N PHE A 11 36.46 -2.72 -52.65
CA PHE A 11 36.96 -1.37 -52.38
C PHE A 11 38.21 -1.36 -51.50
N GLU A 12 38.43 -2.40 -50.68
CA GLU A 12 39.63 -2.53 -49.84
C GLU A 12 40.79 -3.19 -50.60
N ILE A 13 40.50 -3.98 -51.64
CA ILE A 13 41.48 -4.74 -52.42
C ILE A 13 42.00 -3.96 -53.63
N ASP A 14 41.14 -3.21 -54.31
CA ASP A 14 41.49 -2.55 -55.56
C ASP A 14 42.33 -1.27 -55.34
N GLU A 15 43.46 -1.16 -56.05
CA GLU A 15 44.37 -0.01 -55.92
C GLU A 15 43.74 1.34 -56.29
N LEU A 16 42.72 1.36 -57.16
CA LEU A 16 41.99 2.58 -57.50
C LEU A 16 40.96 2.90 -56.42
N TYR A 17 40.19 1.91 -55.96
CA TYR A 17 39.16 2.11 -54.95
C TYR A 17 39.72 2.49 -53.58
N LYS A 18 40.85 1.88 -53.21
CA LYS A 18 41.55 2.16 -51.95
C LYS A 18 41.97 3.62 -51.80
N LYS A 19 42.35 4.28 -52.89
CA LYS A 19 42.67 5.72 -52.89
C LYS A 19 41.49 6.58 -52.44
N PHE A 20 40.25 6.16 -52.71
CA PHE A 20 39.05 6.87 -52.24
C PHE A 20 38.73 6.61 -50.76
N LEU A 21 39.39 5.64 -50.12
CA LEU A 21 39.25 5.32 -48.70
C LEU A 21 40.32 6.00 -47.82
N GLU A 22 41.31 6.65 -48.43
CA GLU A 22 42.35 7.40 -47.71
C GLU A 22 41.81 8.75 -47.21
N ASP A 23 42.15 9.12 -45.98
CA ASP A 23 41.67 10.36 -45.35
C ASP A 23 42.17 11.63 -46.09
N ASP A 24 43.29 11.55 -46.81
CA ASP A 24 43.93 12.64 -47.58
C ASP A 24 43.68 12.53 -49.10
N PHE A 25 42.53 11.98 -49.52
CA PHE A 25 42.21 11.78 -50.92
C PHE A 25 42.31 13.07 -51.78
N ASP A 26 43.25 13.09 -52.73
CA ASP A 26 43.42 14.18 -53.70
C ASP A 26 42.88 13.82 -55.10
N VAL A 27 41.70 14.36 -55.40
CA VAL A 27 41.03 14.25 -56.70
C VAL A 27 41.94 14.69 -57.86
N LYS A 28 42.76 15.73 -57.66
CA LYS A 28 43.60 16.30 -58.71
C LYS A 28 44.77 15.38 -59.03
N ALA A 29 45.37 14.75 -58.03
CA ALA A 29 46.44 13.76 -58.20
C ALA A 29 45.93 12.51 -58.93
N VAL A 30 44.76 11.99 -58.54
CA VAL A 30 44.15 10.81 -59.19
C VAL A 30 43.75 11.11 -60.64
N THR A 31 43.11 12.27 -60.89
CA THR A 31 42.70 12.67 -62.24
C THR A 31 43.91 12.94 -63.14
N SER A 32 44.96 13.56 -62.61
CA SER A 32 46.18 13.85 -63.36
C SER A 32 46.94 12.56 -63.71
N SER A 33 47.00 11.59 -62.79
CA SER A 33 47.56 10.25 -63.05
C SER A 33 46.77 9.51 -64.12
N ALA A 34 45.44 9.61 -64.12
CA ALA A 34 44.54 8.99 -65.10
C ALA A 34 44.75 9.52 -66.53
N VAL A 35 44.93 10.84 -66.63
CA VAL A 35 45.15 11.55 -67.91
C VAL A 35 46.56 11.27 -68.44
N GLN A 36 47.57 11.26 -67.55
CA GLN A 36 48.96 10.94 -67.92
C GLN A 36 49.13 9.49 -68.36
N SER A 37 48.39 8.54 -67.77
CA SER A 37 48.44 7.13 -68.15
C SER A 37 47.56 6.79 -69.36
N ALA A 38 46.90 7.78 -70.00
CA ALA A 38 45.92 7.62 -71.07
C ALA A 38 44.79 6.60 -70.77
N ALA A 39 44.54 6.30 -69.49
CA ALA A 39 43.62 5.27 -69.04
C ALA A 39 42.26 5.83 -68.57
N VAL A 40 41.93 7.06 -68.99
CA VAL A 40 40.74 7.81 -68.53
C VAL A 40 39.44 7.02 -68.76
N SER A 41 39.29 6.39 -69.93
CA SER A 41 38.08 5.61 -70.25
C SER A 41 37.94 4.35 -69.39
N GLU A 42 39.05 3.71 -69.05
CA GLU A 42 39.06 2.49 -68.23
C GLU A 42 38.76 2.82 -66.77
N GLN A 43 39.38 3.88 -66.22
CA GLN A 43 39.11 4.32 -64.86
C GLN A 43 37.69 4.87 -64.68
N LEU A 44 37.13 5.53 -65.70
CA LEU A 44 35.73 5.97 -65.66
C LEU A 44 34.75 4.79 -65.71
N ALA A 45 35.02 3.78 -66.55
CA ALA A 45 34.24 2.55 -66.59
C ALA A 45 34.30 1.81 -65.24
N LYS A 46 35.48 1.78 -64.61
CA LYS A 46 35.70 1.21 -63.29
C LYS A 46 34.95 1.98 -62.21
N LEU A 47 35.00 3.31 -62.19
CA LEU A 47 34.22 4.12 -61.27
C LEU A 47 32.71 3.88 -61.43
N GLY A 48 32.21 3.75 -62.66
CA GLY A 48 30.81 3.40 -62.93
C GLY A 48 30.43 2.02 -62.39
N ALA A 49 31.33 1.03 -62.50
CA ALA A 49 31.15 -0.29 -61.90
C ALA A 49 31.15 -0.22 -60.36
N GLY A 50 32.05 0.56 -59.77
CA GLY A 50 32.11 0.80 -58.32
C GLY A 50 30.84 1.47 -57.79
N ILE A 51 30.32 2.51 -58.46
CA ILE A 51 29.04 3.15 -58.09
C ILE A 51 27.90 2.13 -58.14
N SER A 52 27.85 1.31 -59.19
CA SER A 52 26.83 0.26 -59.32
C SER A 52 26.95 -0.81 -58.23
N LEU A 53 28.17 -1.10 -57.77
CA LEU A 53 28.42 -2.02 -56.66
C LEU A 53 27.98 -1.42 -55.33
N LEU A 54 28.29 -0.15 -55.06
CA LEU A 54 27.84 0.58 -53.88
C LEU A 54 26.31 0.65 -53.83
N ASP A 55 25.67 0.93 -54.95
CA ASP A 55 24.20 0.98 -55.05
C ASP A 55 23.57 -0.39 -54.72
N LYS A 56 24.14 -1.48 -55.23
CA LYS A 56 23.71 -2.85 -54.89
C LYS A 56 23.94 -3.20 -53.42
N ALA A 57 25.10 -2.84 -52.87
CA ALA A 57 25.44 -3.12 -51.48
C ALA A 57 24.55 -2.32 -50.52
N LEU A 58 24.30 -1.04 -50.83
CA LEU A 58 23.37 -0.18 -50.08
C LEU A 58 21.94 -0.70 -50.16
N HIS A 59 21.46 -1.05 -51.36
CA HIS A 59 20.13 -1.61 -51.52
C HIS A 59 19.97 -2.91 -50.74
N HIS A 60 20.95 -3.82 -50.82
CA HIS A 60 20.96 -5.06 -50.04
C HIS A 60 20.92 -4.79 -48.54
N GLN A 61 21.80 -3.92 -48.04
CA GLN A 61 21.86 -3.57 -46.62
C GLN A 61 20.53 -2.97 -46.12
N VAL A 62 19.94 -2.06 -46.91
CA VAL A 62 18.66 -1.43 -46.58
C VAL A 62 17.53 -2.46 -46.62
N SER A 63 17.44 -3.29 -47.66
CA SER A 63 16.41 -4.31 -47.78
C SER A 63 16.50 -5.37 -46.69
N THR A 64 17.72 -5.77 -46.29
CA THR A 64 17.92 -6.79 -45.26
C THR A 64 17.52 -6.30 -43.87
N HIS A 65 17.77 -5.04 -43.54
CA HIS A 65 17.50 -4.51 -42.19
C HIS A 65 16.17 -3.75 -42.05
N TYR A 66 15.48 -3.45 -43.16
CA TYR A 66 14.19 -2.76 -43.11
C TYR A 66 13.10 -3.60 -42.43
N GLU A 67 13.04 -4.90 -42.74
CA GLU A 67 12.07 -5.82 -42.12
C GLU A 67 12.29 -5.94 -40.61
N ASP A 68 13.55 -6.02 -40.16
CA ASP A 68 13.89 -6.07 -38.73
C ASP A 68 13.49 -4.78 -37.99
N LEU A 69 13.74 -3.61 -38.60
CA LEU A 69 13.37 -2.33 -38.01
C LEU A 69 11.84 -2.15 -37.94
N LEU A 70 11.13 -2.57 -38.98
CA LEU A 70 9.67 -2.52 -39.02
C LEU A 70 9.06 -3.48 -38.00
N TYR A 71 9.61 -4.70 -37.89
CA TYR A 71 9.23 -5.66 -36.86
C TYR A 71 9.43 -5.07 -35.46
N GLN A 72 10.60 -4.49 -35.17
CA GLN A 72 10.87 -3.84 -33.88
C GLN A 72 9.91 -2.68 -33.60
N ALA A 73 9.58 -1.86 -34.60
CA ALA A 73 8.61 -0.78 -34.44
C ALA A 73 7.22 -1.32 -34.09
N THR A 74 6.77 -2.39 -34.74
CA THR A 74 5.48 -3.03 -34.40
C THR A 74 5.50 -3.66 -33.01
N GLU A 75 6.61 -4.29 -32.60
CA GLU A 75 6.73 -4.83 -31.24
C GLU A 75 6.65 -3.72 -30.18
N ILE A 76 7.29 -2.57 -30.41
CA ILE A 76 7.21 -1.42 -29.50
C ILE A 76 5.76 -0.93 -29.38
N GLU A 77 5.03 -0.84 -30.49
CA GLU A 77 3.61 -0.46 -30.48
C GLU A 77 2.77 -1.46 -29.68
N THR A 78 3.01 -2.77 -29.85
CA THR A 78 2.31 -3.79 -29.04
C THR A 78 2.63 -3.69 -27.55
N LEU A 79 3.90 -3.41 -27.20
CA LEU A 79 4.33 -3.24 -25.83
C LEU A 79 3.70 -2.00 -25.18
N GLU A 80 3.58 -0.90 -25.93
CA GLU A 80 2.87 0.30 -25.48
C GLU A 80 1.40 -0.02 -25.18
N GLY A 81 0.73 -0.79 -26.04
CA GLY A 81 -0.63 -1.27 -25.79
C GLY A 81 -0.77 -2.10 -24.51
N VAL A 82 0.18 -3.02 -24.26
CA VAL A 82 0.23 -3.78 -23.00
C VAL A 82 0.45 -2.87 -21.80
N LEU A 83 1.32 -1.86 -21.93
CA LEU A 83 1.63 -0.91 -20.86
C LEU A 83 0.39 -0.08 -20.47
N VAL A 84 -0.38 0.37 -21.47
CA VAL A 84 -1.66 1.07 -21.27
C VAL A 84 -2.65 0.18 -20.52
N LEU A 85 -2.79 -1.09 -20.95
CA LEU A 85 -3.68 -2.04 -20.27
C LEU A 85 -3.27 -2.26 -18.81
N VAL A 86 -1.97 -2.44 -18.53
CA VAL A 86 -1.46 -2.60 -17.17
C VAL A 86 -1.75 -1.36 -16.33
N HIS A 87 -1.56 -0.17 -16.89
CA HIS A 87 -1.87 1.08 -16.20
C HIS A 87 -3.35 1.21 -15.83
N GLU A 88 -4.25 0.85 -16.75
CA GLU A 88 -5.70 0.83 -16.50
C GLU A 88 -6.07 -0.18 -15.40
N LYS A 89 -5.47 -1.38 -15.42
CA LYS A 89 -5.71 -2.41 -14.39
C LYS A 89 -5.23 -1.95 -13.01
N ILE A 90 -4.03 -1.36 -12.92
CA ILE A 90 -3.51 -0.80 -11.67
C ILE A 90 -4.46 0.29 -11.14
N SER A 91 -4.91 1.20 -12.00
CA SER A 91 -5.83 2.27 -11.62
C SER A 91 -7.17 1.74 -11.11
N SER A 92 -7.69 0.69 -11.75
CA SER A 92 -8.92 0.01 -11.31
C SER A 92 -8.77 -0.69 -9.96
N ILE A 93 -7.62 -1.34 -9.71
CA ILE A 93 -7.31 -1.97 -8.42
C ILE A 93 -7.20 -0.90 -7.32
N LEU A 94 -6.51 0.21 -7.59
CA LEU A 94 -6.37 1.31 -6.65
C LEU A 94 -7.76 1.87 -6.26
N SER A 95 -8.62 2.13 -7.25
CA SER A 95 -10.00 2.58 -7.00
C SER A 95 -10.81 1.56 -6.20
N SER A 96 -10.60 0.26 -6.44
CA SER A 96 -11.28 -0.81 -5.71
C SER A 96 -10.80 -0.90 -4.26
N ALA A 97 -9.50 -0.69 -4.02
CA ALA A 97 -8.92 -0.62 -2.68
C ALA A 97 -9.43 0.60 -1.89
N ASP A 98 -9.54 1.77 -2.53
CA ASP A 98 -10.12 2.96 -1.91
C ASP A 98 -11.60 2.76 -1.56
N LYS A 99 -12.36 2.09 -2.43
CA LYS A 99 -13.75 1.69 -2.14
C LYS A 99 -13.83 0.72 -0.97
N LEU A 100 -12.91 -0.25 -0.88
CA LEU A 100 -12.86 -1.19 0.24
C LEU A 100 -12.57 -0.47 1.55
N LYS A 101 -11.60 0.45 1.55
CA LYS A 101 -11.27 1.27 2.73
C LYS A 101 -12.48 2.08 3.21
N SER A 102 -13.09 2.85 2.31
CA SER A 102 -14.22 3.74 2.64
C SER A 102 -15.51 2.99 2.99
N LYS A 103 -15.78 1.83 2.37
CA LYS A 103 -17.03 1.08 2.60
C LYS A 103 -16.94 0.00 3.68
N VAL A 104 -15.73 -0.42 4.06
CA VAL A 104 -15.55 -1.54 5.00
C VAL A 104 -14.69 -1.14 6.18
N VAL A 105 -13.49 -0.61 5.95
CA VAL A 105 -12.53 -0.33 7.04
C VAL A 105 -13.02 0.82 7.91
N GLU A 106 -13.37 1.95 7.31
CA GLU A 106 -13.83 3.13 8.07
C GLU A 106 -15.12 2.85 8.87
N PRO A 107 -16.19 2.25 8.29
CA PRO A 107 -17.38 1.89 9.06
C PRO A 107 -17.10 0.87 10.16
N TYR A 108 -16.19 -0.08 9.94
CA TYR A 108 -15.81 -1.03 10.98
C TYR A 108 -15.17 -0.34 12.17
N GLU A 109 -14.23 0.58 11.93
CA GLU A 109 -13.58 1.34 13.01
C GLU A 109 -14.58 2.18 13.81
N GLU A 110 -15.53 2.81 13.11
CA GLU A 110 -16.61 3.56 13.76
C GLU A 110 -17.50 2.67 14.63
N ILE A 111 -17.95 1.53 14.11
CA ILE A 111 -18.75 0.56 14.86
C ILE A 111 -17.96 0.04 16.07
N ALA A 112 -16.69 -0.33 15.90
CA ALA A 112 -15.86 -0.82 16.99
C ALA A 112 -15.69 0.23 18.10
N SER A 113 -15.55 1.51 17.73
CA SER A 113 -15.52 2.64 18.66
C SER A 113 -16.83 2.79 19.42
N LEU A 114 -17.96 2.74 18.71
CA LEU A 114 -19.30 2.82 19.31
C LEU A 114 -19.59 1.63 20.23
N THR A 115 -19.22 0.41 19.86
CA THR A 115 -19.35 -0.79 20.71
C THR A 115 -18.55 -0.64 22.00
N ARG A 116 -17.33 -0.11 21.93
CA ARG A 116 -16.51 0.14 23.14
C ARG A 116 -17.13 1.20 24.05
N LYS A 117 -17.68 2.27 23.47
CA LYS A 117 -18.43 3.31 24.23
C LYS A 117 -19.67 2.70 24.88
N LEU A 118 -20.42 1.90 24.15
CA LEU A 118 -21.62 1.21 24.64
C LEU A 118 -21.29 0.25 25.78
N GLN A 119 -20.22 -0.54 25.67
CA GLN A 119 -19.77 -1.42 26.75
C GLN A 119 -19.42 -0.65 28.03
N ARG A 120 -18.69 0.48 27.90
CA ARG A 120 -18.40 1.35 29.04
C ARG A 120 -19.67 1.94 29.65
N LEU A 121 -20.63 2.35 28.82
CA LEU A 121 -21.92 2.85 29.29
C LEU A 121 -22.71 1.78 30.05
N HIS A 122 -22.74 0.54 29.55
CA HIS A 122 -23.37 -0.58 30.24
C HIS A 122 -22.74 -0.83 31.61
N LEU A 123 -21.40 -0.89 31.67
CA LEU A 123 -20.68 -1.05 32.94
C LEU A 123 -21.07 0.06 33.94
N VAL A 124 -21.09 1.32 33.50
CA VAL A 124 -21.48 2.45 34.35
C VAL A 124 -22.94 2.33 34.78
N CYS A 125 -23.86 1.96 33.88
CA CYS A 125 -25.27 1.74 34.21
C CYS A 125 -25.45 0.63 35.25
N ASP A 126 -24.71 -0.47 35.13
CA ASP A 126 -24.76 -1.58 36.08
C ASP A 126 -24.20 -1.17 37.45
N LEU A 127 -23.09 -0.42 37.47
CA LEU A 127 -22.54 0.18 38.69
C LEU A 127 -23.57 1.12 39.35
N LEU A 128 -24.21 2.00 38.58
CA LEU A 128 -25.24 2.92 39.09
C LEU A 128 -26.44 2.15 39.68
N ARG A 129 -26.94 1.12 38.99
CA ARG A 129 -28.03 0.27 39.50
C ARG A 129 -27.65 -0.40 40.82
N ARG A 130 -26.41 -0.86 40.94
CA ARG A 130 -25.90 -1.46 42.17
C ARG A 130 -25.77 -0.44 43.30
N ILE A 131 -25.23 0.75 43.02
CA ILE A 131 -25.19 1.87 43.97
C ILE A 131 -26.60 2.19 44.48
N ILE A 132 -27.59 2.30 43.59
CA ILE A 132 -29.00 2.57 43.96
C ILE A 132 -29.53 1.46 44.88
N ARG A 133 -29.25 0.18 44.57
CA ARG A 133 -29.67 -0.96 45.39
C ARG A 133 -29.05 -0.92 46.77
N ILE A 134 -27.74 -0.67 46.87
CA ILE A 134 -27.01 -0.54 48.14
C ILE A 134 -27.61 0.60 48.98
N VAL A 135 -27.75 1.80 48.41
CA VAL A 135 -28.32 2.95 49.13
C VAL A 135 -29.75 2.65 49.62
N ARG A 136 -30.56 1.97 48.82
CA ARG A 136 -31.91 1.57 49.22
C ARG A 136 -31.90 0.57 50.38
N LEU A 137 -31.01 -0.42 50.35
CA LEU A 137 -30.86 -1.38 51.44
C LEU A 137 -30.32 -0.73 52.72
N CYS A 138 -29.35 0.20 52.61
CA CYS A 138 -28.87 0.97 53.76
C CYS A 138 -29.98 1.81 54.40
N ARG A 139 -30.84 2.44 53.59
CA ARG A 139 -32.03 3.15 54.11
C ARG A 139 -32.99 2.20 54.81
N ARG A 140 -33.27 1.02 54.24
CA ARG A 140 -34.12 0.01 54.90
C ARG A 140 -33.53 -0.49 56.22
N LEU A 141 -32.22 -0.73 56.25
CA LEU A 141 -31.50 -1.11 57.48
C LEU A 141 -31.66 -0.04 58.57
N LYS A 142 -31.44 1.24 58.22
CA LYS A 142 -31.70 2.38 59.10
C LYS A 142 -33.14 2.34 59.63
N THR A 143 -34.13 2.18 58.76
CA THR A 143 -35.55 2.11 59.15
C THR A 143 -35.86 0.95 60.09
N HIS A 144 -35.28 -0.24 59.90
CA HIS A 144 -35.51 -1.39 60.78
C HIS A 144 -34.90 -1.18 62.17
N LEU A 145 -33.75 -0.51 62.26
CA LEU A 145 -33.06 -0.21 63.52
C LEU A 145 -33.65 1.00 64.26
N SER A 146 -34.27 1.94 63.55
CA SER A 146 -34.91 3.12 64.17
C SER A 146 -36.32 2.86 64.74
N LYS A 147 -36.86 1.64 64.62
CA LYS A 147 -38.14 1.26 65.23
C LYS A 147 -37.96 0.94 66.72
N GLU A 148 -39.01 1.16 67.50
CA GLU A 148 -39.08 0.73 68.90
C GLU A 148 -40.21 -0.31 69.07
N PRO A 149 -39.92 -1.58 69.39
CA PRO A 149 -38.59 -2.18 69.47
C PRO A 149 -37.95 -2.39 68.07
N PRO A 150 -36.61 -2.41 67.97
CA PRO A 150 -35.90 -2.58 66.71
C PRO A 150 -36.19 -3.94 66.09
N GLU A 151 -36.40 -3.98 64.77
CA GLU A 151 -36.72 -5.21 64.03
C GLU A 151 -35.42 -5.97 63.67
N LEU A 152 -34.73 -6.51 64.67
CA LEU A 152 -33.39 -7.09 64.53
C LEU A 152 -33.29 -8.20 63.47
N SER A 153 -34.28 -9.09 63.37
CA SER A 153 -34.27 -10.15 62.34
C SER A 153 -34.34 -9.58 60.91
N LYS A 154 -35.13 -8.52 60.69
CA LYS A 154 -35.23 -7.86 59.37
C LYS A 154 -33.99 -7.04 59.07
N ALA A 155 -33.40 -6.41 60.09
CA ALA A 155 -32.13 -5.70 59.99
C ALA A 155 -30.98 -6.67 59.63
N SER A 156 -30.90 -7.84 60.27
CA SER A 156 -29.92 -8.89 59.97
C SER A 156 -30.03 -9.39 58.52
N ASN A 157 -31.26 -9.58 58.01
CA ASN A 157 -31.47 -9.98 56.62
C ASN A 157 -31.02 -8.88 55.64
N CYS A 158 -31.32 -7.60 55.92
CA CYS A 158 -30.83 -6.48 55.10
C CYS A 158 -29.30 -6.37 55.13
N LEU A 159 -28.69 -6.61 56.29
CA LEU A 159 -27.24 -6.59 56.44
C LEU A 159 -26.58 -7.72 55.64
N ASN A 160 -27.13 -8.93 55.69
CA ASN A 160 -26.61 -10.07 54.91
C ASN A 160 -26.72 -9.81 53.40
N GLU A 161 -27.84 -9.24 52.92
CA GLU A 161 -27.99 -8.86 51.51
C GLU A 161 -26.99 -7.77 51.09
N LEU A 162 -26.74 -6.80 51.98
CA LEU A 162 -25.73 -5.76 51.75
C LEU A 162 -24.32 -6.35 51.66
N GLU A 163 -23.95 -7.26 52.56
CA GLU A 163 -22.63 -7.92 52.57
C GLU A 163 -22.41 -8.71 51.27
N CYS A 164 -23.38 -9.53 50.85
CA CYS A 164 -23.31 -10.20 49.55
C CYS A 164 -23.10 -9.22 48.39
N LEU A 165 -23.84 -8.10 48.36
CA LEU A 165 -23.72 -7.08 47.31
C LEU A 165 -22.46 -6.22 47.39
N LEU A 166 -21.65 -6.32 48.44
CA LEU A 166 -20.37 -5.62 48.55
C LEU A 166 -19.21 -6.53 48.17
N ASP A 167 -19.35 -7.85 48.36
CA ASP A 167 -18.31 -8.82 48.04
C ASP A 167 -18.12 -9.04 46.54
N GLU A 168 -19.16 -8.87 45.70
CA GLU A 168 -19.01 -9.23 44.27
C GLU A 168 -18.21 -8.20 43.44
N VAL A 169 -18.07 -6.93 43.88
CA VAL A 169 -17.40 -5.85 43.12
C VAL A 169 -16.81 -4.85 44.10
N ASP A 170 -15.54 -4.49 43.90
CA ASP A 170 -14.89 -3.42 44.64
C ASP A 170 -15.54 -2.05 44.31
N MET A 171 -16.17 -1.46 45.32
CA MET A 171 -16.82 -0.15 45.25
C MET A 171 -16.01 0.95 45.96
N SER A 172 -14.75 0.68 46.25
CA SER A 172 -13.87 1.62 46.95
C SER A 172 -13.66 2.92 46.15
N GLY A 173 -13.63 4.05 46.86
CA GLY A 173 -13.43 5.37 46.25
C GLY A 173 -14.71 6.09 45.82
N LEU A 174 -15.89 5.46 45.97
CA LEU A 174 -17.19 6.09 45.80
C LEU A 174 -17.64 6.74 47.12
N SER A 175 -17.50 8.06 47.24
CA SER A 175 -17.84 8.83 48.45
C SER A 175 -19.28 8.59 48.97
N VAL A 176 -20.21 8.33 48.03
CA VAL A 176 -21.62 8.00 48.33
C VAL A 176 -21.73 6.65 49.06
N ILE A 177 -20.94 5.66 48.67
CA ILE A 177 -20.91 4.35 49.32
C ILE A 177 -20.10 4.40 50.61
N ASP A 178 -18.97 5.11 50.64
CA ASP A 178 -18.09 5.21 51.82
C ASP A 178 -18.84 5.69 53.07
N THR A 179 -19.73 6.66 52.89
CA THR A 179 -20.57 7.19 53.99
C THR A 179 -21.55 6.13 54.50
N GLU A 180 -22.19 5.41 53.60
CA GLU A 180 -23.12 4.34 53.95
C GLU A 180 -22.40 3.14 54.58
N MET A 181 -21.17 2.83 54.15
CA MET A 181 -20.38 1.73 54.70
C MET A 181 -19.94 1.96 56.14
N LYS A 182 -19.64 3.21 56.51
CA LYS A 182 -19.40 3.55 57.93
C LYS A 182 -20.61 3.22 58.79
N TYR A 183 -21.81 3.54 58.31
CA TYR A 183 -23.06 3.22 59.02
C TYR A 183 -23.31 1.71 59.09
N VAL A 184 -23.15 0.99 57.98
CA VAL A 184 -23.35 -0.47 57.93
C VAL A 184 -22.42 -1.20 58.91
N LYS A 185 -21.15 -0.79 59.01
CA LYS A 185 -20.22 -1.33 60.01
C LYS A 185 -20.71 -1.12 61.44
N HIS A 186 -21.23 0.06 61.75
CA HIS A 186 -21.80 0.35 63.07
C HIS A 186 -23.06 -0.48 63.35
N ALA A 187 -23.99 -0.55 62.38
CA ALA A 187 -25.19 -1.37 62.47
C ALA A 187 -24.87 -2.86 62.69
N LYS A 188 -23.82 -3.38 62.03
CA LYS A 188 -23.32 -4.75 62.25
C LYS A 188 -22.91 -4.99 63.69
N THR A 189 -22.16 -4.07 64.30
CA THR A 189 -21.74 -4.21 65.70
C THR A 189 -22.92 -4.20 66.68
N LEU A 190 -23.95 -3.38 66.42
CA LEU A 190 -25.16 -3.33 67.25
C LEU A 190 -25.95 -4.65 67.20
N ILE A 191 -26.19 -5.17 65.98
CA ILE A 191 -26.93 -6.41 65.79
C ILE A 191 -26.17 -7.61 66.39
N GLN A 192 -24.84 -7.63 66.29
CA GLN A 192 -24.02 -8.70 66.89
C GLN A 192 -23.96 -8.68 68.42
N HIS A 193 -24.13 -7.51 69.04
CA HIS A 193 -24.13 -7.36 70.49
C HIS A 193 -25.46 -7.80 71.12
N ASP A 194 -26.59 -7.55 70.47
CA ASP A 194 -27.93 -7.92 70.97
C ASP A 194 -28.33 -9.38 70.71
N VAL A 195 -27.59 -10.10 69.86
CA VAL A 195 -27.83 -11.54 69.55
C VAL A 195 -27.06 -12.47 70.52
N LYS A 196 -26.17 -11.92 71.37
CA LYS A 196 -25.47 -12.65 72.45
C LYS A 196 -26.26 -12.59 73.75
#